data_AF-C6BY14-F1
#
_entry.id   AF-C6BY14-F1
#
_cell.length_a   1.000
_cell.length_b   1.000
_cell.length_c   1.000
_cell.angle_alpha   90.00
_cell.angle_beta   90.00
_cell.angle_gamma   90.00
#
_symmetry.space_group_name_H-M   'P 1'
#
loop_
_entity.id
_entity.type
_entity.pdbx_description
1 polymer ?
#
loop_
_entity_poly.entity_id
_entity_poly.type
_entity_poly.pdbx_seq_one_letter_code
_entity_poly.pdbx_strand_id
1 'polypeptide(L)'
;MEFAIITIVLICYVAVLLFYTVRSNKEIICSNCGHKYLATPRRSLANMYLLLALGLAIVVAFFDFDDFIFSILLAIAGLYYLLKEEGYKCYNCNTINQLPK
;
A
#
# COMPACT_ATOMS: atom_id res chain seq x y z
N MET A 1 26.14 18.08 2.23
CA MET A 1 26.30 16.66 1.85
C MET A 1 25.22 15.78 2.48
N GLU A 2 24.95 15.94 3.77
CA GLU A 2 23.95 15.14 4.50
C GLU A 2 22.54 15.23 3.89
N PHE A 3 22.09 16.43 3.52
CA PHE A 3 20.77 16.63 2.91
C PHE A 3 20.58 15.85 1.60
N ALA A 4 21.63 15.77 0.77
CA ALA A 4 21.62 15.03 -0.50
C ALA A 4 21.57 13.51 -0.27
N ILE A 5 22.28 13.01 0.76
CA ILE A 5 22.25 11.60 1.14
C ILE A 5 20.85 11.22 1.62
N ILE A 6 20.23 12.04 2.46
CA ILE A 6 18.88 11.78 2.98
C ILE A 6 17.84 11.77 1.86
N THR A 7 17.93 12.69 0.89
CA THR A 7 17.02 12.69 -0.27
C THR A 7 17.20 11.46 -1.15
N ILE A 8 18.44 11.01 -1.40
CA ILE A 8 18.70 9.78 -2.17
C ILE A 8 18.12 8.56 -1.45
N VAL A 9 18.30 8.45 -0.12
CA VAL A 9 17.73 7.35 0.68
C VAL A 9 16.20 7.35 0.60
N LEU A 10 15.58 8.52 0.68
CA LEU A 10 14.12 8.68 0.52
C LEU A 10 13.63 8.23 -0.86
N ILE A 11 14.32 8.63 -1.93
CA ILE A 11 13.97 8.21 -3.29
C ILE A 11 14.08 6.69 -3.44
N CYS A 12 15.17 6.10 -2.95
CA CYS A 12 15.36 4.65 -2.95
C CYS A 12 14.26 3.93 -2.17
N TYR A 13 13.89 4.47 -1.01
CA TYR A 13 12.81 3.92 -0.17
C TYR A 13 11.46 3.92 -0.90
N VAL A 14 11.09 5.06 -1.51
CA VAL A 14 9.85 5.17 -2.29
C VAL A 14 9.87 4.24 -3.51
N ALA A 15 11.01 4.11 -4.19
CA ALA A 15 11.16 3.19 -5.32
C ALA A 15 10.93 1.72 -4.91
N VAL A 16 11.47 1.30 -3.76
CA VAL A 16 11.25 -0.03 -3.20
C VAL A 16 9.77 -0.26 -2.86
N LEU A 17 9.10 0.74 -2.26
CA LEU A 17 7.66 0.65 -1.96
C LEU A 17 6.81 0.51 -3.22
N LEU A 18 7.09 1.29 -4.26
CA LEU A 18 6.40 1.18 -5.55
C LEU A 18 6.64 -0.20 -6.18
N PHE A 19 7.87 -0.69 -6.18
CA PHE A 19 8.17 -2.02 -6.71
C PHE A 19 7.45 -3.13 -5.94
N TYR A 20 7.39 -3.03 -4.61
CA TYR A 20 6.67 -3.96 -3.75
C TYR A 20 5.16 -4.01 -4.09
N THR A 21 4.53 -2.86 -4.35
CA THR A 21 3.11 -2.83 -4.74
C THR A 21 2.84 -3.52 -6.07
N VAL A 22 3.67 -3.27 -7.08
CA VAL A 22 3.49 -3.88 -8.41
C VAL A 22 3.64 -5.40 -8.32
N ARG A 23 4.64 -5.88 -7.57
CA ARG A 23 4.88 -7.31 -7.37
C ARG A 23 3.78 -8.00 -6.55
N SER A 24 3.07 -7.26 -5.70
CA SER A 24 2.04 -7.82 -4.83
C SER A 24 0.74 -8.16 -5.57
N ASN A 25 0.58 -7.74 -6.82
CA ASN A 25 -0.60 -8.06 -7.61
C ASN A 25 -0.74 -9.57 -7.80
N LYS A 26 -1.93 -10.09 -7.50
CA LYS A 26 -2.28 -11.48 -7.71
C LYS A 26 -3.32 -11.57 -8.82
N GLU A 27 -3.19 -12.57 -9.68
CA GLU A 27 -4.22 -12.91 -10.66
C GLU A 27 -5.33 -13.70 -9.96
N ILE A 28 -6.58 -13.28 -10.18
CA ILE A 28 -7.78 -13.95 -9.68
C ILE A 28 -8.63 -14.36 -10.87
N ILE A 29 -9.18 -15.57 -10.81
CA ILE A 29 -10.17 -16.07 -11.76
C ILE A 29 -11.54 -15.93 -11.12
N CYS A 30 -12.48 -15.26 -11.78
CA CYS A 30 -13.84 -15.14 -11.26
C CYS A 30 -14.54 -16.51 -11.22
N SER A 31 -15.14 -16.86 -10.08
CA SER A 31 -15.87 -18.12 -9.91
C SER A 31 -17.13 -18.24 -10.77
N ASN A 32 -17.73 -17.10 -11.15
CA ASN A 32 -19.00 -17.08 -11.90
C ASN A 32 -18.81 -17.04 -13.42
N CYS A 33 -17.92 -16.18 -13.93
CA CYS A 33 -17.75 -15.98 -15.38
C CYS A 33 -16.40 -16.45 -15.94
N GLY A 34 -15.49 -16.96 -15.09
CA GLY A 34 -14.15 -17.41 -15.51
C GLY A 34 -13.19 -16.30 -15.98
N HIS A 35 -13.60 -15.03 -15.93
CA HIS A 35 -12.75 -13.90 -16.32
C HIS A 35 -11.55 -13.78 -15.37
N LYS A 36 -10.35 -13.67 -15.95
CA LYS A 36 -9.11 -13.46 -15.20
C LYS A 36 -8.80 -11.98 -15.04
N TYR A 37 -8.44 -11.53 -13.85
CA TYR A 37 -8.10 -10.12 -13.61
C TYR A 37 -7.06 -10.00 -12.49
N LEU A 38 -6.28 -8.93 -12.54
CA LEU A 38 -5.31 -8.60 -11.51
C LEU A 38 -5.98 -7.87 -10.36
N ALA A 39 -5.66 -8.29 -9.15
CA ALA A 39 -6.14 -7.72 -7.92
C ALA A 39 -4.98 -7.51 -6.94
N THR A 40 -4.90 -6.31 -6.37
CA THR A 40 -3.92 -6.00 -5.33
C THR A 40 -4.47 -6.41 -3.96
N PRO A 41 -3.77 -7.27 -3.20
CA PRO A 41 -4.14 -7.61 -1.82
C PRO A 41 -4.31 -6.36 -0.96
N ARG A 42 -5.42 -6.22 -0.24
CA ARG A 42 -5.61 -5.05 0.65
C ARG A 42 -4.59 -5.05 1.77
N ARG A 43 -4.18 -6.22 2.25
CA ARG A 43 -3.05 -6.35 3.19
C ARG A 43 -1.74 -5.78 2.65
N SER A 44 -1.46 -5.94 1.36
CA SER A 44 -0.26 -5.36 0.76
C SER A 44 -0.34 -3.83 0.72
N LEU A 45 -1.51 -3.29 0.34
CA LEU A 45 -1.78 -1.84 0.42
C LEU A 45 -1.67 -1.31 1.85
N ALA A 46 -2.24 -2.02 2.82
CA ALA A 46 -2.17 -1.67 4.24
C ALA A 46 -0.72 -1.57 4.73
N ASN A 47 0.10 -2.57 4.41
CA ASN A 47 1.53 -2.57 4.72
C ASN A 47 2.25 -1.40 4.05
N MET A 48 1.90 -1.07 2.80
CA MET A 48 2.47 0.07 2.09
C MET A 48 2.15 1.40 2.80
N TYR A 49 0.88 1.62 3.17
CA TYR A 49 0.47 2.83 3.89
C TYR A 49 1.15 2.96 5.26
N LEU A 50 1.29 1.86 6.00
CA LEU A 50 1.99 1.85 7.29
C LEU A 50 3.49 2.13 7.13
N LEU A 51 4.14 1.53 6.12
CA LEU A 51 5.54 1.80 5.82
C LEU A 51 5.74 3.26 5.40
N LEU A 52 4.88 3.79 4.54
CA LEU A 52 4.92 5.20 4.15
C LEU A 52 4.77 6.13 5.37
N ALA A 53 3.82 5.82 6.27
CA ALA A 53 3.63 6.56 7.53
C ALA A 53 4.89 6.55 8.40
N LEU A 54 5.56 5.39 8.53
CA LEU A 54 6.80 5.26 9.28
C LEU A 54 7.93 6.08 8.65
N GLY A 55 8.09 6.00 7.33
CA GLY A 55 9.09 6.79 6.60
C GLY A 55 8.88 8.30 6.77
N LEU A 56 7.63 8.76 6.67
CA LEU A 56 7.29 10.18 6.85
C LEU A 56 7.50 10.63 8.29
N ALA A 57 7.14 9.82 9.28
CA ALA A 57 7.36 10.10 10.70
C ALA A 57 8.85 10.24 11.05
N ILE A 58 9.71 9.41 10.45
CA ILE A 58 11.16 9.52 10.59
C ILE A 58 11.62 10.87 10.03
N VAL A 59 11.22 11.25 8.82
CA VAL A 59 11.60 12.54 8.21
C VAL A 59 11.14 13.71 9.07
N VAL A 60 9.89 13.69 9.54
CA VAL A 60 9.35 14.73 10.44
C VAL A 60 10.21 14.88 11.69
N ALA A 61 10.60 13.77 12.33
CA ALA A 61 11.43 13.79 13.54
C ALA A 61 12.87 14.29 13.30
N PHE A 62 13.45 14.05 12.12
CA PHE A 62 14.82 14.48 11.80
C PHE A 62 14.94 15.93 11.31
N PHE A 63 13.87 16.46 10.70
CA PHE A 63 13.86 17.81 10.11
C PHE A 63 12.94 18.80 10.84
N ASP A 64 12.36 18.40 11.97
CA ASP A 64 11.51 19.22 12.84
C ASP A 64 10.33 19.87 12.07
N PHE A 65 9.67 19.07 11.23
CA PHE A 65 8.47 19.51 10.50
C PHE A 65 7.22 19.40 11.38
N ASP A 66 6.38 20.42 11.42
CA ASP A 66 5.13 20.41 12.23
C ASP A 66 4.04 19.45 11.73
N ASP A 67 4.22 18.85 10.54
CA ASP A 67 3.17 18.16 9.79
C ASP A 67 3.05 16.65 10.11
N PHE A 68 3.09 16.29 11.40
CA PHE A 68 2.91 14.90 11.86
C PHE A 68 1.52 14.31 11.55
N ILE A 69 0.55 15.18 11.25
CA ILE A 69 -0.83 14.81 10.90
C ILE A 69 -0.86 13.87 9.67
N PHE A 70 -0.01 14.08 8.68
CA PHE A 70 0.04 13.22 7.49
C PHE A 70 0.46 11.79 7.83
N SER A 71 1.45 11.62 8.72
CA SER A 71 1.88 10.31 9.21
C SER A 71 0.74 9.58 9.92
N ILE A 72 -0.04 10.30 10.75
CA ILE A 72 -1.21 9.74 11.44
C ILE A 72 -2.29 9.30 10.44
N LEU A 73 -2.63 10.15 9.46
CA LEU A 73 -3.64 9.83 8.44
C LEU A 73 -3.25 8.60 7.62
N LEU A 74 -1.98 8.49 7.23
CA LEU A 74 -1.45 7.32 6.53
C LEU A 74 -1.52 6.06 7.40
N ALA A 75 -1.20 6.16 8.69
CA ALA A 75 -1.31 5.04 9.61
C ALA A 75 -2.77 4.57 9.78
N ILE A 76 -3.72 5.51 9.91
CA ILE A 76 -5.15 5.20 9.97
C ILE A 76 -5.62 4.53 8.69
N ALA A 77 -5.21 5.03 7.52
CA ALA A 77 -5.53 4.41 6.24
C ALA A 77 -4.97 2.98 6.15
N GLY A 78 -3.72 2.76 6.57
CA GLY A 78 -3.10 1.44 6.64
C GLY A 78 -3.89 0.47 7.53
N LEU A 79 -4.24 0.90 8.75
CA LEU A 79 -5.05 0.12 9.67
C LEU A 79 -6.44 -0.19 9.12
N TYR A 80 -7.08 0.78 8.46
CA TYR A 80 -8.37 0.59 7.81
C TYR A 80 -8.31 -0.52 6.76
N TYR A 81 -7.29 -0.53 5.89
CA TYR A 81 -7.13 -1.58 4.88
C TYR A 81 -6.77 -2.94 5.49
N LEU A 82 -6.12 -2.97 6.66
CA LEU A 82 -5.80 -4.19 7.40
C LEU A 82 -7.03 -4.86 8.02
N LEU A 83 -7.95 -4.04 8.54
CA LEU A 83 -9.16 -4.49 9.24
C LEU A 83 -10.33 -4.77 8.29
N LYS A 84 -10.29 -4.23 7.07
CA LYS A 84 -11.37 -4.39 6.10
C LYS A 84 -11.32 -5.77 5.45
N GLU A 85 -12.42 -6.51 5.53
CA GLU A 85 -12.58 -7.79 4.84
C GLU A 85 -12.24 -7.66 3.34
N GLU A 86 -11.45 -8.59 2.83
CA GLU A 86 -11.06 -8.61 1.42
C GLU A 86 -12.22 -9.13 0.56
N GLY A 87 -12.44 -8.50 -0.58
CA GLY A 87 -13.50 -8.84 -1.52
C GLY A 87 -13.26 -8.13 -2.83
N TYR A 88 -13.06 -8.89 -3.89
CA TYR A 88 -12.65 -8.40 -5.20
C TYR A 88 -13.79 -8.51 -6.19
N LYS A 89 -14.27 -7.36 -6.62
CA LYS A 89 -15.38 -7.25 -7.58
C LYS A 89 -14.87 -7.57 -8.98
N CYS A 90 -15.46 -8.57 -9.63
CA CYS A 90 -15.19 -8.84 -11.04
C CYS A 90 -15.76 -7.71 -11.92
N TYR A 91 -14.96 -7.17 -12.84
CA TYR A 91 -15.39 -6.11 -13.76
C TYR A 91 -16.48 -6.55 -14.76
N ASN A 92 -16.57 -7.85 -15.05
CA ASN A 92 -17.51 -8.38 -16.03
C ASN A 92 -18.90 -8.70 -15.42
N CYS A 93 -18.93 -9.48 -14.33
CA CYS A 93 -20.18 -9.99 -13.74
C CYS A 93 -20.50 -9.40 -12.36
N ASN A 94 -19.70 -8.43 -11.87
CA ASN A 94 -19.87 -7.77 -10.58
C ASN A 94 -19.88 -8.70 -9.35
N THR A 95 -19.56 -9.98 -9.51
CA THR A 95 -19.50 -10.96 -8.42
C THR A 95 -18.28 -10.69 -7.53
N ILE A 96 -18.45 -10.78 -6.21
CA ILE A 96 -17.38 -10.60 -5.22
C ILE A 96 -16.64 -11.93 -5.07
N ASN A 97 -15.34 -11.93 -5.36
CA ASN A 97 -14.46 -13.08 -5.21
C ASN A 97 -13.47 -12.85 -4.05
N GLN A 98 -13.04 -13.93 -3.41
CA GLN A 98 -11.97 -13.92 -2.42
C GLN A 98 -10.63 -14.23 -3.10
N LEU A 99 -9.53 -13.71 -2.54
CA LEU A 99 -8.20 -14.17 -2.94
C LEU A 99 -8.04 -15.65 -2.54
N PRO A 100 -7.34 -16.47 -3.35
CA PRO A 100 -6.97 -17.82 -2.92
C PRO A 100 -6.09 -17.71 -1.67
N LYS A 101 -6.46 -18.46 -0.62
CA LYS A 101 -5.72 -18.53 0.65
C LYS A 101 -4.32 -19.08 0.45
#